data_AF-A0AAV3RV52-F1
#
_entry.id   AF-A0AAV3RV52-F1
#
_cell.length_a   1.000
_cell.length_b   1.000
_cell.length_c   1.000
_cell.angle_alpha   90.00
_cell.angle_beta   90.00
_cell.angle_gamma   90.00
#
_symmetry.space_group_name_H-M   'P 1'
#
loop_
_entity.id
_entity.type
_entity.pdbx_description
1 polymer ?
#
loop_
_entity_poly.entity_id
_entity_poly.type
_entity_poly.pdbx_seq_one_letter_code
_entity_poly.pdbx_strand_id
1 'polypeptide(L)'
;MDVDTDADDEIDEELDHAYDNNNGLNEGITDQAISITSIKDKLSTYQNHPTKASNQSSDCNLRNQLDLLLKLQAEYWRQRSKLTTISEGDRNTKFFHPHVKYKTKINNILELKDNSGILISNEEEIKKYCKSYFEDLFKSNHPPDPNSTPTHYTSLQRITTTLTPQQISCLNAPFTQDDVKASLFEMPYYKSPGLDGFLAKFYQNN
;
A
#
# COMPACT_ATOMS: atom_id res chain seq x y z
N MET A 1 28.70 5.24 -27.43
CA MET A 1 29.02 5.08 -25.99
C MET A 1 28.01 5.98 -25.33
N ASP A 2 26.83 5.43 -25.11
CA ASP A 2 25.66 6.18 -24.71
C ASP A 2 25.78 6.45 -23.21
N VAL A 3 25.95 7.73 -22.90
CA VAL A 3 25.98 8.28 -21.54
C VAL A 3 24.53 8.65 -21.23
N ASP A 4 23.78 7.68 -20.69
CA ASP A 4 22.46 7.90 -20.11
C ASP A 4 22.57 7.80 -18.58
N THR A 5 23.39 8.67 -17.96
CA THR A 5 23.64 8.65 -16.50
C THR A 5 23.07 9.85 -15.75
N ASP A 6 22.48 10.84 -16.42
CA ASP A 6 22.24 12.15 -15.77
C ASP A 6 20.78 12.46 -15.43
N ALA A 7 19.85 11.50 -15.55
CA ALA A 7 18.43 11.70 -15.20
C ALA A 7 17.92 10.79 -14.07
N ASP A 8 18.73 9.83 -13.62
CA ASP A 8 18.33 8.84 -12.62
C ASP A 8 18.53 9.30 -11.18
N ASP A 9 19.45 10.24 -10.92
CA ASP A 9 19.77 10.68 -9.55
C ASP A 9 18.93 11.89 -9.10
N GLU A 10 18.38 12.70 -10.02
CA GLU A 10 17.64 13.94 -9.67
C GLU A 10 16.15 13.68 -9.33
N ILE A 11 15.60 12.54 -9.78
CA ILE A 11 14.19 12.18 -9.55
C ILE A 11 13.96 11.51 -8.19
N ASP A 12 14.99 10.86 -7.63
CA ASP A 12 14.90 10.13 -6.36
C ASP A 12 14.90 11.08 -5.13
N GLU A 13 15.62 12.21 -5.16
CA GLU A 13 15.64 13.19 -4.04
C GLU A 13 14.31 13.95 -3.85
N GLU A 14 13.61 14.31 -4.94
CA GLU A 14 12.33 15.02 -4.85
C GLU A 14 11.17 14.13 -4.35
N LEU A 15 11.34 12.82 -4.36
CA LEU A 15 10.31 11.85 -4.00
C LEU A 15 10.24 11.58 -2.50
N ASP A 16 11.37 11.64 -1.79
CA ASP A 16 11.43 11.37 -0.34
C ASP A 16 10.66 12.44 0.47
N HIS A 17 10.71 13.70 0.04
CA HIS A 17 9.98 14.79 0.71
C HIS A 17 8.46 14.77 0.51
N ALA A 18 7.94 14.05 -0.50
CA ALA A 18 6.50 14.00 -0.77
C ALA A 18 5.75 12.90 0.01
N TYR A 19 6.47 12.09 0.81
CA TYR A 19 5.90 10.95 1.53
C TYR A 19 5.77 11.12 3.04
N ASP A 20 5.95 12.32 3.61
CA ASP A 20 5.98 12.64 5.05
C ASP A 20 4.73 12.25 5.91
N ASN A 21 3.73 11.56 5.37
CA ASN A 21 2.51 11.17 6.11
C ASN A 21 2.46 9.68 6.54
N ASN A 22 3.58 8.93 6.49
CA ASN A 22 3.70 7.57 7.02
C ASN A 22 5.09 7.31 7.65
N ASN A 23 5.40 8.07 8.70
CA ASN A 23 6.74 8.21 9.31
C ASN A 23 7.51 6.93 9.66
N GLY A 24 6.89 5.76 9.80
CA GLY A 24 7.61 4.53 10.21
C GLY A 24 8.12 3.64 9.06
N LEU A 25 7.44 3.64 7.90
CA LEU A 25 7.83 2.79 6.77
C LEU A 25 8.74 3.51 5.79
N ASN A 26 8.67 4.86 5.77
CA ASN A 26 9.47 5.70 4.89
C ASN A 26 10.95 5.68 5.25
N GLU A 27 11.30 5.66 6.54
CA GLU A 27 12.70 5.59 7.01
C GLU A 27 13.45 4.39 6.42
N GLY A 28 12.81 3.23 6.32
CA GLY A 28 13.43 2.03 5.74
C GLY A 28 13.69 2.11 4.23
N ILE A 29 12.99 2.99 3.50
CA ILE A 29 13.19 3.20 2.05
C ILE A 29 14.24 4.27 1.80
N THR A 30 14.22 5.36 2.59
CA THR A 30 15.27 6.37 2.56
C THR A 30 16.62 5.72 2.87
N ASP A 31 16.66 4.82 3.87
CA ASP A 31 17.86 4.06 4.22
C ASP A 31 18.32 3.12 3.09
N GLN A 32 17.37 2.50 2.37
CA GLN A 32 17.68 1.67 1.20
C GLN A 32 18.22 2.51 0.03
N ALA A 33 17.63 3.68 -0.24
CA ALA A 33 18.08 4.59 -1.29
C ALA A 33 19.49 5.10 -0.99
N ILE A 34 19.75 5.58 0.23
CA ILE A 34 21.09 5.99 0.70
C ILE A 34 22.11 4.85 0.55
N SER A 35 21.70 3.62 0.89
CA SER A 35 22.56 2.43 0.74
C SER A 35 22.85 2.09 -0.73
N ILE A 36 21.87 2.22 -1.63
CA ILE A 36 22.04 2.02 -3.07
C ILE A 36 23.02 3.05 -3.64
N THR A 37 22.85 4.33 -3.33
CA THR A 37 23.74 5.41 -3.77
C THR A 37 25.17 5.16 -3.28
N SER A 38 25.35 4.84 -1.99
CA SER A 38 26.67 4.52 -1.44
C SER A 38 27.35 3.32 -2.10
N ILE A 39 26.59 2.28 -2.50
CA ILE A 39 27.15 1.11 -3.19
C ILE A 39 27.49 1.43 -4.65
N LYS A 40 26.65 2.21 -5.34
CA LYS A 40 26.93 2.71 -6.70
C LYS A 40 28.23 3.53 -6.72
N ASP A 41 28.42 4.42 -5.76
CA ASP A 41 29.63 5.25 -5.62
C ASP A 41 30.89 4.42 -5.36
N LYS A 42 30.77 3.36 -4.55
CA LYS A 42 31.88 2.42 -4.34
C LYS A 42 32.21 1.69 -5.65
N LEU A 43 31.23 1.17 -6.37
CA LEU A 43 31.43 0.45 -7.65
C LEU A 43 32.06 1.34 -8.73
N SER A 44 31.44 2.49 -8.99
CA SER A 44 32.11 3.78 -9.09
C SER A 44 33.63 3.82 -9.16
N THR A 45 34.18 3.99 -7.96
CA THR A 45 35.62 4.11 -7.69
C THR A 45 36.42 2.86 -8.06
N TYR A 46 35.86 1.65 -7.90
CA TYR A 46 36.55 0.41 -8.24
C TYR A 46 36.69 0.21 -9.76
N GLN A 47 35.69 0.63 -10.55
CA GLN A 47 35.72 0.52 -12.02
C GLN A 47 36.71 1.49 -12.66
N ASN A 48 36.88 2.68 -12.08
CA ASN A 48 37.82 3.70 -12.55
C ASN A 48 39.29 3.44 -12.12
N HIS A 49 39.52 2.49 -11.20
CA HIS A 49 40.85 2.07 -10.75
C HIS A 49 41.01 0.54 -10.79
N PRO A 50 41.34 -0.07 -11.94
CA PRO A 50 41.50 -1.52 -12.06
C PRO A 50 42.73 -2.00 -11.28
N THR A 51 42.57 -2.29 -9.99
CA THR A 51 43.63 -2.86 -9.15
C THR A 51 43.31 -4.31 -8.76
N LYS A 52 44.25 -5.21 -9.05
CA LYS A 52 44.48 -6.62 -8.62
C LYS A 52 43.28 -7.56 -8.38
N ALA A 53 43.47 -8.84 -8.73
CA ALA A 53 42.52 -9.96 -8.57
C ALA A 53 41.83 -10.11 -7.19
N SER A 54 42.43 -9.59 -6.10
CA SER A 54 41.82 -9.58 -4.76
C SER A 54 40.58 -8.68 -4.66
N ASN A 55 40.43 -7.67 -5.53
CA ASN A 55 39.29 -6.75 -5.53
C ASN A 55 38.11 -7.29 -6.35
N GLN A 56 38.32 -8.30 -7.21
CA GLN A 56 37.28 -8.84 -8.09
C GLN A 56 36.20 -9.59 -7.32
N SER A 57 36.55 -10.23 -6.20
CA SER A 57 35.56 -10.84 -5.30
C SER A 57 34.77 -9.80 -4.49
N SER A 58 35.39 -8.66 -4.16
CA SER A 58 34.69 -7.56 -3.49
C SER A 58 33.72 -6.88 -4.45
N ASP A 59 34.15 -6.64 -5.69
CA ASP A 59 33.33 -6.10 -6.78
C ASP A 59 32.13 -7.00 -7.09
N CYS A 60 32.30 -8.33 -7.16
CA CYS A 60 31.17 -9.24 -7.35
C CYS A 60 30.19 -9.22 -6.16
N ASN A 61 30.68 -9.12 -4.92
CA ASN A 61 29.84 -9.01 -3.73
C ASN A 61 29.04 -7.70 -3.71
N LEU A 62 29.68 -6.57 -4.03
CA LEU A 62 29.00 -5.27 -4.10
C LEU A 62 27.93 -5.26 -5.21
N ARG A 63 28.21 -5.86 -6.37
CA ARG A 63 27.22 -6.00 -7.45
C ARG A 63 26.03 -6.87 -7.05
N ASN A 64 26.28 -7.99 -6.37
CA ASN A 64 25.21 -8.86 -5.88
C ASN A 64 24.35 -8.16 -4.83
N GLN A 65 24.98 -7.38 -3.94
CA GLN A 65 24.28 -6.58 -2.93
C GLN A 65 23.43 -5.49 -3.59
N LEU A 66 23.96 -4.81 -4.61
CA LEU A 66 23.21 -3.81 -5.39
C LEU A 66 22.01 -4.43 -6.11
N ASP A 67 22.21 -5.57 -6.79
CA ASP A 67 21.12 -6.27 -7.50
C ASP A 67 20.00 -6.72 -6.53
N LEU A 68 20.36 -7.15 -5.32
CA LEU A 68 19.40 -7.47 -4.27
C LEU A 68 18.59 -6.23 -3.83
N LEU A 69 19.27 -5.12 -3.52
CA LEU A 69 18.60 -3.89 -3.09
C LEU A 69 17.69 -3.33 -4.16
N LEU A 70 18.13 -3.31 -5.42
CA LEU A 70 17.30 -2.87 -6.56
C LEU A 70 16.07 -3.75 -6.75
N LYS A 71 16.19 -5.08 -6.58
CA LYS A 71 15.03 -6.00 -6.62
C LYS A 71 14.03 -5.70 -5.51
N LEU A 72 14.52 -5.46 -4.29
CA LEU A 72 13.67 -5.12 -3.14
C LEU A 72 12.93 -3.80 -3.39
N GLN A 73 13.63 -2.77 -3.87
CA GLN A 73 13.06 -1.47 -4.22
C GLN A 73 11.99 -1.60 -5.32
N ALA A 74 12.26 -2.39 -6.37
CA ALA A 74 11.31 -2.63 -7.44
C ALA A 74 10.04 -3.36 -6.96
N GLU A 75 10.18 -4.41 -6.15
CA GLU A 75 9.04 -5.13 -5.57
C GLU A 75 8.23 -4.24 -4.62
N TYR A 76 8.90 -3.37 -3.85
CA TYR A 76 8.25 -2.39 -2.98
C TYR A 76 7.36 -1.42 -3.78
N TRP A 77 7.89 -0.79 -4.84
CA TRP A 77 7.11 0.14 -5.67
C TRP A 77 5.99 -0.57 -6.44
N ARG A 78 6.23 -1.80 -6.88
CA ARG A 78 5.20 -2.65 -7.48
C ARG A 78 4.04 -2.86 -6.51
N GLN A 79 4.31 -3.24 -5.26
CA GLN A 79 3.27 -3.45 -4.24
C GLN A 79 2.46 -2.17 -4.00
N ARG A 80 3.12 -1.01 -3.89
CA ARG A 80 2.44 0.28 -3.63
C ARG A 80 1.60 0.78 -4.79
N SER A 81 2.02 0.49 -6.02
CA SER A 81 1.25 0.88 -7.20
C SER A 81 -0.12 0.18 -7.28
N LYS A 82 -0.28 -1.00 -6.65
CA LYS A 82 -1.45 -1.88 -6.77
C LYS A 82 -1.84 -2.22 -8.21
N LEU A 83 -0.90 -2.12 -9.16
CA LEU A 83 -1.12 -2.46 -10.56
C LEU A 83 -0.99 -3.98 -10.73
N THR A 84 -2.07 -4.63 -11.18
CA THR A 84 -2.12 -6.09 -11.38
C THR A 84 -1.62 -6.56 -12.74
N THR A 85 -1.46 -5.65 -13.70
CA THR A 85 -1.15 -5.99 -15.09
C THR A 85 0.12 -5.27 -15.52
N ILE A 86 1.26 -5.94 -15.36
CA ILE A 86 2.49 -5.54 -16.04
C ILE A 86 2.97 -6.79 -16.74
N SER A 87 2.95 -6.73 -18.07
CA SER A 87 3.62 -7.70 -18.92
C SER A 87 5.08 -7.74 -18.49
N GLU A 88 5.47 -8.86 -17.90
CA GLU A 88 6.81 -9.18 -17.43
C GLU A 88 7.85 -8.70 -18.43
N GLY A 89 8.70 -7.75 -18.05
CA GLY A 89 9.70 -7.24 -19.00
C GLY A 89 10.72 -6.29 -18.42
N ASP A 90 10.34 -5.38 -17.52
CA ASP A 90 11.29 -4.39 -17.05
C ASP A 90 11.16 -4.08 -15.56
N ARG A 91 12.31 -4.05 -14.86
CA ARG A 91 12.44 -3.73 -13.41
C ARG A 91 12.31 -2.22 -13.19
N ASN A 92 11.42 -1.57 -13.92
CA ASN A 92 11.45 -0.14 -14.06
C ASN A 92 10.58 0.51 -12.98
N THR A 93 11.21 0.90 -11.88
CA THR A 93 10.63 1.76 -10.85
C THR A 93 10.03 3.03 -11.48
N LYS A 94 10.62 3.53 -12.58
CA LYS A 94 10.13 4.65 -13.43
C LYS A 94 8.67 4.51 -13.86
N PHE A 95 8.15 3.30 -14.04
CA PHE A 95 6.74 3.11 -14.40
C PHE A 95 5.80 3.25 -13.20
N PHE A 96 6.22 2.79 -12.04
CA PHE A 96 5.41 2.78 -10.83
C PHE A 96 5.35 4.15 -10.16
N HIS A 97 6.44 4.92 -10.19
CA HIS A 97 6.51 6.21 -9.51
C HIS A 97 5.44 7.21 -9.95
N PRO A 98 5.21 7.47 -11.26
CA PRO A 98 4.18 8.42 -11.68
C PRO A 98 2.78 7.98 -11.27
N HIS A 99 2.50 6.67 -11.30
CA HIS A 99 1.21 6.14 -10.87
C HIS A 99 1.00 6.35 -9.37
N VAL A 100 2.00 6.03 -8.55
CA VAL A 100 1.92 6.24 -7.10
C VAL A 100 1.83 7.73 -6.77
N LYS A 101 2.64 8.60 -7.40
CA LYS A 101 2.55 10.06 -7.26
C LYS A 101 1.16 10.58 -7.57
N TYR A 102 0.59 10.16 -8.71
CA TYR A 102 -0.77 10.55 -9.11
C TYR A 102 -1.81 10.08 -8.10
N LYS A 103 -1.76 8.81 -7.67
CA LYS A 103 -2.66 8.23 -6.66
C LYS A 103 -2.56 8.98 -5.33
N THR A 104 -1.37 9.29 -4.86
CA THR A 104 -1.15 10.06 -3.63
C THR A 104 -1.75 11.45 -3.76
N LYS A 105 -1.51 12.14 -4.88
CA LYS A 105 -2.07 13.48 -5.12
C LYS A 105 -3.60 13.50 -5.11
N ILE A 106 -4.25 12.52 -5.74
CA ILE A 106 -5.73 12.47 -5.79
C ILE A 106 -6.36 11.99 -4.47
N ASN A 107 -5.64 11.17 -3.69
CA ASN A 107 -6.16 10.62 -2.43
C ASN A 107 -5.86 11.52 -1.23
N ASN A 108 -4.95 12.49 -1.37
CA ASN A 108 -4.65 13.43 -0.31
C ASN A 108 -5.74 14.50 -0.23
N ILE A 109 -6.37 14.62 0.94
CA ILE A 109 -7.36 15.66 1.21
C ILE A 109 -6.59 16.88 1.72
N LEU A 110 -6.30 17.81 0.81
CA LEU A 110 -5.57 19.03 1.13
C LEU A 110 -6.44 20.05 1.87
N GLU A 111 -7.70 20.17 1.46
CA GLU A 111 -8.63 21.15 2.00
C GLU A 111 -10.05 20.59 2.04
N LEU A 112 -10.80 20.97 3.06
CA LEU A 112 -12.23 20.71 3.18
C LEU A 112 -12.99 22.02 3.36
N LYS A 113 -14.19 22.10 2.80
CA LYS A 113 -15.11 23.21 3.04
C LYS A 113 -16.12 22.78 4.09
N ASP A 114 -16.21 23.53 5.18
CA ASP A 114 -17.19 23.26 6.24
C ASP A 114 -18.62 23.66 5.83
N ASN A 115 -19.58 23.35 6.69
CA ASN A 115 -21.00 23.69 6.48
C ASN A 115 -21.26 25.21 6.48
N SER A 116 -20.35 26.01 7.05
CA SER A 116 -20.40 27.47 7.09
C SER A 116 -19.77 28.10 5.83
N GLY A 117 -19.15 27.28 4.97
CA GLY A 117 -18.45 27.69 3.77
C GLY A 117 -16.99 28.10 3.97
N ILE A 118 -16.41 27.88 5.15
CA ILE A 118 -15.02 28.16 5.49
C ILE A 118 -14.13 26.99 5.02
N LEU A 119 -12.98 27.33 4.44
CA LEU A 119 -11.97 26.34 4.04
C LEU A 119 -11.07 25.98 5.21
N ILE A 120 -10.91 24.69 5.46
CA ILE A 120 -10.03 24.09 6.45
C ILE A 120 -8.90 23.41 5.69
N SER A 121 -7.67 23.86 5.88
CA SER A 121 -6.46 23.34 5.20
C SER A 121 -5.45 22.71 6.16
N ASN A 122 -5.66 22.82 7.47
CA ASN A 122 -4.81 22.19 8.48
C ASN A 122 -5.18 20.70 8.64
N GLU A 123 -4.20 19.81 8.54
CA GLU A 123 -4.43 18.35 8.59
C GLU A 123 -5.10 17.89 9.90
N GLU A 124 -4.69 18.42 11.05
CA GLU A 124 -5.28 18.06 12.35
C GLU A 124 -6.72 18.57 12.47
N GLU A 125 -7.00 19.75 11.92
CA GLU A 125 -8.36 20.28 11.87
C GLU A 125 -9.26 19.49 10.90
N ILE A 126 -8.73 19.08 9.75
CA ILE A 126 -9.40 18.19 8.79
C ILE A 126 -9.77 16.86 9.46
N LYS A 127 -8.81 16.21 10.14
CA LYS A 127 -9.06 14.96 10.88
C LYS A 127 -10.15 15.13 11.93
N LYS A 128 -10.08 16.20 12.72
CA LYS A 128 -11.06 16.51 13.75
C LYS A 128 -12.44 16.76 13.16
N TYR A 129 -12.53 17.53 12.07
CA TYR A 129 -13.78 17.82 11.38
C TYR A 129 -14.43 16.57 10.79
N CYS A 130 -13.66 15.73 10.08
CA CYS A 130 -14.14 14.45 9.56
C CYS A 130 -14.69 13.56 10.67
N LYS A 131 -13.97 13.45 11.79
CA LYS A 131 -14.42 12.68 12.94
C LYS A 131 -15.76 13.20 13.48
N SER A 132 -15.87 14.50 13.78
CA SER A 132 -17.13 15.06 14.28
C SER A 132 -18.28 14.89 13.29
N TYR A 133 -18.01 15.09 11.99
CA TYR A 133 -19.02 14.95 10.95
C TYR A 133 -19.61 13.54 10.90
N PHE A 134 -18.75 12.51 10.87
CA PHE A 134 -19.22 11.13 10.84
C PHE A 134 -19.83 10.69 12.17
N GLU A 135 -19.30 11.16 13.31
CA GLU A 135 -19.94 10.94 14.60
C GLU A 135 -21.37 11.48 14.59
N ASP A 136 -21.60 12.68 14.08
CA ASP A 136 -22.93 13.29 14.04
C ASP A 136 -23.83 12.64 12.97
N LEU A 137 -23.27 12.20 11.84
CA LEU A 137 -24.00 11.45 10.81
C LEU A 137 -24.52 10.10 11.31
N PHE A 138 -23.71 9.40 12.10
CA PHE A 138 -24.05 8.08 12.64
C PHE A 138 -24.72 8.15 14.03
N LYS A 139 -24.80 9.33 14.65
CA LYS A 139 -25.65 9.55 15.83
C LYS A 139 -27.11 9.56 15.39
N SER A 140 -27.91 8.66 15.98
CA SER A 140 -29.36 8.70 15.82
C SER A 140 -29.93 9.93 16.53
N ASN A 141 -30.29 10.97 15.78
CA ASN A 141 -30.97 12.15 16.32
C ASN A 141 -32.48 11.93 16.54
N HIS A 142 -32.99 10.75 16.17
CA HIS A 142 -34.37 10.37 16.43
C HIS A 142 -34.41 9.48 17.68
N PRO A 143 -35.04 9.91 18.79
CA PRO A 143 -35.51 8.96 19.78
C PRO A 143 -36.45 7.97 19.05
N PRO A 144 -36.42 6.67 19.38
CA PRO A 144 -37.37 5.74 18.80
C PRO A 144 -38.77 6.29 19.06
N ASP A 145 -39.49 6.64 18.00
CA ASP A 145 -40.85 7.13 18.11
C ASP A 145 -41.67 6.01 18.80
N PRO A 146 -42.25 6.26 19.98
CA PRO A 146 -42.99 5.25 20.72
C PRO A 146 -44.22 4.71 19.96
N ASN A 147 -44.65 5.40 18.90
CA ASN A 147 -45.74 4.99 18.01
C ASN A 147 -45.24 4.50 16.64
N SER A 148 -43.93 4.56 16.36
CA SER A 148 -43.35 4.01 15.14
C SER A 148 -43.24 2.50 15.29
N THR A 149 -44.11 1.77 14.60
CA THR A 149 -43.85 0.36 14.30
C THR A 149 -42.49 0.28 13.59
N PRO A 150 -41.54 -0.54 14.03
CA PRO A 150 -40.20 -0.56 13.47
C PRO A 150 -40.26 -0.91 11.97
N THR A 151 -40.22 0.12 11.13
CA THR A 151 -40.33 0.06 9.66
C THR A 151 -39.17 -0.70 9.01
N HIS A 152 -38.12 -0.97 9.77
CA HIS A 152 -37.06 -1.89 9.35
C HIS A 152 -37.62 -3.31 9.09
N TYR A 153 -38.57 -3.79 9.92
CA TYR A 153 -39.15 -5.12 9.74
C TYR A 153 -40.10 -5.21 8.53
N THR A 154 -40.83 -4.13 8.18
CA THR A 154 -41.68 -4.12 6.98
C THR A 154 -40.86 -4.12 5.68
N SER A 155 -39.61 -3.69 5.74
CA SER A 155 -38.66 -3.81 4.62
C SER A 155 -38.20 -5.26 4.42
N LEU A 156 -37.96 -5.98 5.51
CA LEU A 156 -37.61 -7.41 5.49
C LEU A 156 -38.76 -8.29 4.99
N GLN A 157 -40.02 -7.87 5.20
CA GLN A 157 -41.20 -8.56 4.64
C GLN A 157 -41.22 -8.59 3.10
N ARG A 158 -40.41 -7.76 2.42
CA ARG A 158 -40.26 -7.79 0.95
C ARG A 158 -39.26 -8.84 0.47
N ILE A 159 -38.49 -9.45 1.38
CA ILE A 159 -37.58 -10.54 1.06
C ILE A 159 -38.40 -11.83 1.00
N THR A 160 -38.81 -12.19 -0.22
CA THR A 160 -39.64 -13.38 -0.48
C THR A 160 -38.83 -14.67 -0.59
N THR A 161 -37.52 -14.56 -0.81
CA THR A 161 -36.62 -15.71 -0.96
C THR A 161 -35.87 -15.92 0.34
N THR A 162 -36.17 -17.01 1.03
CA THR A 162 -35.46 -17.45 2.23
C THR A 162 -34.51 -18.59 1.88
N LEU A 163 -33.47 -18.76 2.71
CA LEU A 163 -32.54 -19.86 2.56
C LEU A 163 -33.25 -21.20 2.81
N THR A 164 -32.90 -22.21 2.04
CA THR A 164 -33.36 -23.58 2.27
C THR A 164 -32.79 -24.13 3.59
N PRO A 165 -33.45 -25.12 4.22
CA PRO A 165 -32.92 -25.75 5.43
C PRO A 165 -31.48 -26.28 5.26
N GLN A 166 -31.15 -26.78 4.06
CA GLN A 166 -29.81 -27.26 3.75
C GLN A 166 -28.79 -26.12 3.71
N GLN A 167 -29.11 -24.99 3.07
CA GLN A 167 -28.22 -23.81 3.07
C GLN A 167 -28.01 -23.25 4.48
N ILE A 168 -29.07 -23.21 5.29
CA ILE A 168 -28.97 -22.80 6.70
C ILE A 168 -28.05 -23.74 7.46
N SER A 169 -28.18 -25.05 7.25
CA SER A 169 -27.31 -26.04 7.88
C SER A 169 -25.85 -25.88 7.46
N CYS A 170 -25.57 -25.57 6.18
CA CYS A 170 -24.21 -25.33 5.71
C CYS A 170 -23.61 -24.04 6.30
N LEU A 171 -24.38 -22.95 6.36
CA LEU A 171 -23.90 -21.66 6.90
C LEU A 171 -23.69 -21.69 8.42
N ASN A 172 -24.42 -22.54 9.13
CA ASN A 172 -24.28 -22.74 10.58
C ASN A 172 -23.28 -23.86 10.94
N ALA A 173 -22.70 -24.55 9.96
CA ALA A 173 -21.70 -25.57 10.22
C ALA A 173 -20.43 -24.92 10.81
N PRO A 174 -19.73 -25.59 11.74
CA PRO A 174 -18.47 -25.08 12.26
C PRO A 174 -17.42 -25.04 11.15
N PHE A 175 -16.61 -23.99 11.13
CA PHE A 175 -15.48 -23.89 10.21
C PHE A 175 -14.46 -24.99 10.48
N THR A 176 -13.99 -25.62 9.40
CA THR A 176 -12.91 -26.61 9.44
C THR A 176 -11.57 -25.96 9.12
N GLN A 177 -10.47 -26.65 9.44
CA GLN A 177 -9.14 -26.20 9.07
C GLN A 177 -8.97 -26.12 7.53
N ASP A 178 -9.63 -27.01 6.80
CA ASP A 178 -9.61 -27.01 5.33
C ASP A 178 -10.31 -25.78 4.76
N ASP A 179 -11.42 -25.34 5.37
CA ASP A 179 -12.12 -24.10 4.95
C ASP A 179 -11.22 -22.87 5.14
N VAL A 180 -10.51 -22.80 6.26
CA VAL A 180 -9.56 -21.71 6.55
C VAL A 180 -8.42 -21.72 5.54
N LYS A 181 -7.87 -22.90 5.25
CA LYS A 181 -6.79 -23.05 4.28
C LYS A 181 -7.26 -22.68 2.87
N ALA A 182 -8.38 -23.22 2.41
CA ALA A 182 -8.95 -22.89 1.10
C ALA A 182 -9.18 -21.39 0.96
N SER A 183 -9.83 -20.77 1.96
CA SER A 183 -10.06 -19.33 1.99
C SER A 183 -8.76 -18.53 1.93
N LEU A 184 -7.73 -18.94 2.68
CA LEU A 184 -6.44 -18.27 2.70
C LEU A 184 -5.75 -18.32 1.33
N PHE A 185 -5.75 -19.47 0.66
CA PHE A 185 -5.10 -19.64 -0.65
C PHE A 185 -5.91 -19.05 -1.82
N GLU A 186 -7.21 -18.81 -1.65
CA GLU A 186 -8.03 -18.03 -2.61
C GLU A 186 -7.77 -16.53 -2.52
N MET A 187 -7.22 -16.02 -1.41
CA MET A 187 -6.93 -14.59 -1.27
C MET A 187 -5.87 -14.12 -2.28
N PRO A 188 -6.04 -12.95 -2.93
CA PRO A 188 -5.01 -12.41 -3.81
C PRO A 188 -3.74 -12.02 -3.02
N TYR A 189 -2.58 -12.47 -3.51
CA TYR A 189 -1.25 -12.29 -2.88
C TYR A 189 -0.96 -10.87 -2.35
N TYR A 190 -1.32 -9.84 -3.12
CA TYR A 190 -0.95 -8.44 -2.90
C TYR A 190 -2.13 -7.55 -2.49
N LYS A 191 -3.17 -8.12 -1.86
CA LYS A 191 -4.25 -7.31 -1.27
C LYS A 191 -3.77 -6.55 -0.03
N SER A 192 -4.52 -5.51 0.33
CA SER A 192 -4.19 -4.66 1.48
C SER A 192 -3.99 -5.52 2.73
N PRO A 193 -2.94 -5.25 3.53
CA PRO A 193 -2.70 -5.98 4.77
C PRO A 193 -3.81 -5.73 5.80
N GLY A 194 -3.95 -6.65 6.74
CA GLY A 194 -4.85 -6.49 7.88
C GLY A 194 -4.26 -5.55 8.94
N LEU A 195 -4.88 -5.54 10.13
CA LEU A 195 -4.37 -4.83 11.31
C LEU A 195 -2.98 -5.35 11.76
N ASP A 196 -2.61 -6.56 11.33
CA ASP A 196 -1.33 -7.21 11.56
C ASP A 196 -0.18 -6.68 10.67
N GLY A 197 -0.51 -5.95 9.61
CA GLY A 197 0.47 -5.38 8.68
C GLY A 197 1.05 -6.37 7.65
N PHE A 198 0.63 -7.64 7.66
CA PHE A 198 1.15 -8.66 6.74
C PHE A 198 0.26 -8.85 5.50
N LEU A 199 0.90 -9.13 4.36
CA LEU A 199 0.21 -9.47 3.10
C LEU A 199 -0.23 -10.95 3.12
N ALA A 200 -1.29 -11.29 2.39
CA ALA A 200 -1.73 -12.68 2.21
C ALA A 200 -0.61 -13.61 1.70
N LYS A 201 0.27 -13.07 0.84
CA LYS A 201 1.48 -13.76 0.35
C LYS A 201 2.37 -14.32 1.47
N PHE A 202 2.45 -13.64 2.62
CA PHE A 202 3.25 -14.10 3.75
C PHE A 202 2.70 -15.43 4.30
N TYR A 203 1.39 -15.53 4.46
CA TYR A 203 0.72 -16.72 5.01
C TYR A 203 0.57 -17.87 4.00
N GLN A 204 0.60 -17.57 2.70
CA GLN A 204 0.53 -18.60 1.64
C GLN A 204 1.88 -19.28 1.38
N ASN A 205 2.99 -18.65 1.76
CA ASN A 205 4.35 -19.13 1.49
C ASN A 205 5.04 -19.80 2.70
N ASN A 206 4.35 -19.88 3.85
CA ASN A 206 4.84 -20.53 5.08
C ASN A 206 3.93 -21.70 5.46
#